data_AF-A0A661GVH6-F1
#
_entry.id   AF-A0A661GVH6-F1
#
_cell.length_a   1.000
_cell.length_b   1.000
_cell.length_c   1.000
_cell.angle_alpha   90.00
_cell.angle_beta   90.00
_cell.angle_gamma   90.00
#
_symmetry.space_group_name_H-M   'P 1'
#
loop_
_entity.id
_entity.type
_entity.pdbx_description
1 polymer ?
#
loop_
_entity_poly.entity_id
_entity_poly.type
_entity_poly.pdbx_seq_one_letter_code
_entity_poly.pdbx_strand_id
1 'polypeptide(L)' 'MTDTRAFSQQLKLNDQGLIPAIAQDWKTGEVLMLAWMNPEAVELSVAEGRAVYWS' A
#
# COMPACT_ATOMS: atom_id res chain seq x y z
N MET A 1 6.36 -18.15 -5.49
CA MET A 1 5.45 -17.07 -5.93
C MET A 1 4.56 -16.76 -4.75
N THR A 2 4.78 -15.64 -4.07
CA THR A 2 3.93 -15.19 -2.97
C THR A 2 2.60 -14.75 -3.57
N ASP A 3 1.48 -15.28 -3.08
CA ASP A 3 0.15 -14.95 -3.59
C ASP A 3 -0.23 -13.54 -3.11
N THR A 4 -0.09 -12.54 -3.98
CA THR A 4 -0.37 -11.13 -3.67
C THR A 4 -1.83 -10.90 -3.25
N ARG A 5 -2.78 -11.66 -3.80
CA ARG A 5 -4.20 -11.54 -3.42
C ARG A 5 -4.42 -11.98 -1.98
N ALA A 6 -3.68 -12.98 -1.52
CA ALA A 6 -3.75 -13.43 -0.14
C ALA A 6 -3.24 -12.38 0.85
N PHE A 7 -2.31 -11.51 0.43
CA PHE A 7 -1.78 -10.43 1.28
C PHE A 7 -2.79 -9.30 1.48
N SER A 8 -3.40 -8.78 0.41
CA SER A 8 -4.35 -7.67 0.51
C SER A 8 -5.59 -8.02 1.34
N GLN A 9 -6.01 -9.30 1.35
CA GLN A 9 -7.12 -9.79 2.17
C GLN A 9 -6.81 -9.87 3.68
N GLN A 10 -5.53 -9.78 4.08
CA GLN A 10 -5.13 -9.82 5.49
C GLN A 10 -5.00 -8.43 6.12
N LEU A 11 -5.21 -7.37 5.33
CA LEU A 11 -5.09 -5.99 5.81
C LEU A 11 -6.23 -5.64 6.76
N LYS A 12 -5.89 -5.00 7.88
CA LYS A 12 -6.87 -4.38 8.78
C LYS A 12 -7.23 -3.00 8.24
N LEU A 13 -8.37 -2.94 7.58
CA LEU A 13 -8.91 -1.71 7.03
C LEU A 13 -9.58 -0.87 8.12
N ASN A 14 -9.56 0.45 7.96
CA ASN A 14 -10.39 1.36 8.75
C ASN A 14 -11.87 1.30 8.29
N ASP A 15 -12.73 2.09 8.92
CA ASP A 15 -14.17 2.14 8.60
C ASP A 15 -14.49 2.60 7.16
N GLN A 16 -13.51 3.18 6.46
CA GLN A 16 -13.61 3.60 5.06
C GLN A 16 -13.04 2.57 4.08
N GLY A 17 -12.55 1.42 4.56
CA GLY A 17 -11.94 0.40 3.71
C GLY A 17 -10.51 0.72 3.28
N LEU A 18 -9.79 1.55 4.05
CA LEU A 18 -8.45 2.06 3.71
C LEU A 18 -7.39 1.66 4.74
N ILE A 19 -6.13 1.60 4.30
CA ILE A 19 -4.94 1.58 5.15
C ILE A 19 -4.13 2.88 5.00
N PRO A 20 -3.46 3.36 6.05
CA PRO A 20 -2.45 4.39 5.91
C PRO A 20 -1.19 3.79 5.29
N ALA A 21 -0.58 4.52 4.35
CA ALA A 21 0.67 4.15 3.68
C ALA A 21 1.71 5.25 3.85
N ILE A 22 2.89 4.89 4.34
CA ILE A 22 4.04 5.80 4.47
C ILE A 22 5.04 5.47 3.38
N ALA A 23 5.33 6.44 2.51
CA ALA A 23 6.45 6.35 1.59
C ALA A 23 7.72 6.80 2.32
N GLN A 24 8.75 5.96 2.28
CA GLN A 24 10.03 6.22 2.91
C GLN A 24 11.15 6.02 1.88
N ASP A 25 12.15 6.89 1.87
CA ASP A 25 13.35 6.69 1.07
C ASP A 25 14.12 5.47 1.59
N TRP A 26 14.37 4.51 0.70
CA TRP A 26 14.93 3.21 1.07
C TRP A 26 16.41 3.26 1.49
N LYS A 27 17.13 4.35 1.19
CA LYS A 27 18.55 4.50 1.54
C LYS A 27 18.74 5.25 2.86
N THR A 28 17.97 6.32 3.05
CA THR A 28 18.15 7.28 4.14
C THR A 28 17.17 7.06 5.29
N GLY A 29 16.03 6.41 5.03
CA GLY A 29 14.94 6.31 5.99
C GLY A 29 14.12 7.59 6.13
N GLU A 30 14.33 8.59 5.27
CA GLU A 30 13.51 9.81 5.29
C GLU A 30 12.04 9.48 4.94
N VAL A 31 11.10 9.98 5.76
CA VAL A 31 9.67 9.88 5.45
C VAL A 31 9.32 10.93 4.40
N LEU A 32 8.89 10.46 3.23
CA LEU A 32 8.59 11.30 2.08
C LEU A 32 7.13 11.72 2.03
N MET A 33 6.21 10.83 2.41
CA MET A 33 4.77 11.04 2.27
C MET A 33 3.95 10.14 3.18
N LEU A 34 2.77 10.61 3.58
CA LEU A 34 1.65 9.80 4.07
C LEU A 34 0.50 9.89 3.06
N ALA A 35 -0.06 8.74 2.71
CA ALA A 35 -1.24 8.62 1.84
C ALA A 35 -2.16 7.48 2.31
N TRP A 36 -3.27 7.29 1.61
CA TRP A 36 -4.22 6.20 1.85
C TRP A 36 -4.25 5.22 0.67
N MET A 37 -4.49 3.95 0.97
CA MET A 37 -4.64 2.90 -0.04
C MET A 37 -5.85 2.02 0.29
N ASN A 38 -6.67 1.70 -0.71
CA ASN A 38 -7.62 0.59 -0.66
C ASN A 38 -6.92 -0.73 -1.07
N PRO A 39 -7.57 -1.91 -0.93
CA PRO A 39 -6.96 -3.18 -1.30
C PRO A 39 -6.47 -3.26 -2.76
N GLU A 40 -7.22 -2.66 -3.69
CA GLU A 40 -6.84 -2.62 -5.11
C GLU A 40 -5.55 -1.84 -5.34
N ALA A 41 -5.41 -0.66 -4.72
CA ALA A 41 -4.19 0.15 -4.82
C ALA A 41 -2.96 -0.60 -4.28
N VAL A 42 -3.13 -1.43 -3.24
CA VAL A 42 -2.07 -2.31 -2.73
C VAL A 42 -1.69 -3.38 -3.75
N GLU A 43 -2.68 -4.06 -4.33
CA GLU A 43 -2.44 -5.10 -5.34
C GLU A 43 -1.74 -4.54 -6.58
N LEU A 44 -2.21 -3.39 -7.09
CA LEU A 44 -1.58 -2.69 -8.21
C LEU A 44 -0.15 -2.24 -7.87
N SER A 45 0.09 -1.75 -6.65
CA SER A 45 1.43 -1.33 -6.27
C SER A 45 2.45 -2.47 -6.31
N VAL A 46 2.04 -3.66 -5.86
CA VAL A 46 2.88 -4.87 -5.94
C VAL A 46 3.03 -5.35 -7.38
N ALA A 47 1.94 -5.35 -8.15
CA ALA A 47 1.95 -5.84 -9.54
C ALA A 47 2.79 -4.96 -10.48
N GLU A 48 2.72 -3.64 -10.31
CA GLU A 48 3.38 -2.67 -11.18
C GLU A 48 4.76 -2.23 -10.70
N GLY A 49 5.10 -2.48 -9.43
CA GLY A 49 6.36 -2.03 -8.84
C GLY A 49 6.47 -0.52 -8.68
N ARG A 50 5.33 0.20 -8.67
CA ARG A 50 5.23 1.64 -8.36
C ARG A 50 4.13 1.87 -7.34
N ALA A 51 4.29 2.88 -6.48
CA ALA A 51 3.24 3.22 -5.52
C ALA A 51 1.98 3.75 -6.23
N VAL A 52 0.83 3.14 -5.94
CA VAL A 52 -0.51 3.57 -6.38
C VAL A 52 -1.32 3.92 -5.12
N TYR A 53 -1.95 5.09 -5.11
CA TYR A 53 -2.72 5.57 -3.96
C TYR A 53 -4.21 5.73 -4.30
N TRP A 54 -5.04 5.79 -3.26
CA TRP A 54 -6.47 6.04 -3.37
C TRP A 54 -6.78 7.53 -3.24
N SER A 55 -7.77 8.02 -4.00
CA SER A 55 -8.27 9.41 -3.97
C SER A 55 -9.79 9.46 -3.92
#